data_AF-A0A433ST43-F1
#
_entry.id   AF-A0A433ST43-F1
#
_cell.length_a   1.000
_cell.length_b   1.000
_cell.length_c   1.000
_cell.angle_alpha   90.00
_cell.angle_beta   90.00
_cell.angle_gamma   90.00
#
_symmetry.space_group_name_H-M   'P 1'
#
loop_
_entity.id
_entity.type
_entity.pdbx_description
1 polymer ?
#
loop_
_entity_poly.entity_id
_entity_poly.type
_entity_poly.pdbx_seq_one_letter_code
_entity_poly.pdbx_strand_id
1 'polypeptide(L)'
;MLDSLEKYHGVDIHTVNSASRRWDRIMAYFECCGVNSYKDFRGLEYWPPTKIRGRTVILQTPIVCCKGPVNDLTCASKGRAHPRNNNMIKGCYNVIFNKFFYNRMTVGLIVLLIMFQSVVLFCCSWILCYMSRRNSY
;
A
#
# COMPACT_ATOMS: atom_id res chain seq x y z
N MET A 1 -3.38 3.72 -8.95
CA MET A 1 -3.18 2.76 -7.83
C MET A 1 -3.56 1.35 -8.26
N LEU A 2 -4.68 1.19 -8.97
CA LEU A 2 -5.08 -0.06 -9.62
C LEU A 2 -4.04 -0.57 -10.64
N ASP A 3 -3.42 0.30 -11.43
CA ASP A 3 -2.36 -0.08 -12.40
C ASP A 3 -1.13 -0.72 -11.73
N SER A 4 -0.85 -0.36 -10.46
CA SER A 4 0.21 -1.00 -9.69
C SER A 4 -0.23 -2.34 -9.09
N LEU A 5 -1.54 -2.60 -8.98
CA LEU A 5 -2.11 -3.86 -8.54
C LEU A 5 -2.15 -4.87 -9.69
N GLU A 6 -2.22 -4.44 -10.95
CA GLU A 6 -2.20 -5.34 -12.12
C GLU A 6 -0.96 -6.23 -12.18
N LYS A 7 0.17 -5.74 -11.66
CA LYS A 7 1.44 -6.48 -11.53
C LYS A 7 1.48 -7.39 -10.30
N TYR A 8 0.35 -7.74 -9.71
CA TYR A 8 0.27 -8.60 -8.53
C TYR A 8 0.23 -10.07 -8.93
N HIS A 9 1.29 -10.80 -8.59
CA HIS A 9 1.43 -12.25 -8.87
C HIS A 9 1.03 -13.13 -7.68
N GLY A 10 0.72 -12.53 -6.53
CA GLY A 10 0.52 -13.30 -5.29
C GLY A 10 1.82 -13.83 -4.68
N VAL A 11 1.65 -14.76 -3.73
CA VAL A 11 2.76 -15.44 -3.05
C VAL A 11 3.18 -16.65 -3.88
N ASP A 12 3.93 -16.42 -4.96
CA ASP A 12 4.69 -17.47 -5.64
C ASP A 12 6.19 -17.24 -5.45
N ILE A 13 6.87 -18.24 -4.86
CA ILE A 13 8.26 -18.19 -4.39
C ILE A 13 9.27 -17.93 -5.51
N HIS A 14 8.91 -18.15 -6.78
CA HIS A 14 9.84 -18.05 -7.90
C HIS A 14 9.77 -16.72 -8.68
N THR A 15 8.75 -15.89 -8.46
CA THR A 15 8.52 -14.67 -9.26
C THR A 15 7.95 -13.50 -8.45
N VAL A 16 8.27 -13.38 -7.16
CA VAL A 16 7.72 -12.30 -6.33
C VAL A 16 8.23 -10.93 -6.81
N ASN A 17 7.47 -10.32 -7.72
CA ASN A 17 7.70 -8.97 -8.18
C ASN A 17 7.67 -8.00 -7.00
N SER A 18 8.48 -6.94 -7.09
CA SER A 18 8.56 -5.89 -6.04
C SER A 18 7.18 -5.27 -5.75
N ALA A 19 6.30 -5.25 -6.75
CA ALA A 19 4.90 -4.85 -6.63
C ALA A 19 4.10 -5.76 -5.67
N SER A 20 4.17 -7.09 -5.84
CA SER A 20 3.48 -8.05 -4.95
C SER A 20 3.92 -7.89 -3.50
N ARG A 21 5.24 -7.81 -3.24
CA ARG A 21 5.76 -7.60 -1.87
C ARG A 21 5.31 -6.30 -1.24
N ARG A 22 5.18 -5.23 -2.03
CA ARG A 22 4.70 -3.94 -1.54
C ARG A 22 3.23 -4.04 -1.17
N TRP A 23 2.41 -4.64 -2.03
CA TRP A 23 0.99 -4.85 -1.76
C TRP A 23 0.75 -5.76 -0.56
N ASP A 24 1.51 -6.84 -0.41
CA ASP A 24 1.39 -7.73 0.76
C ASP A 24 1.67 -6.98 2.06
N ARG A 25 2.72 -6.16 2.10
CA ARG A 25 3.01 -5.33 3.29
C ARG A 25 1.91 -4.32 3.59
N ILE A 26 1.36 -3.66 2.57
CA ILE A 26 0.27 -2.70 2.74
C ILE A 26 -0.95 -3.41 3.32
N MET A 27 -1.36 -4.53 2.72
CA MET A 27 -2.52 -5.31 3.14
C MET A 27 -2.37 -5.86 4.57
N ALA A 28 -1.18 -6.38 4.91
CA ALA A 28 -0.87 -6.86 6.24
C ALA A 28 -0.87 -5.74 7.28
N TYR A 29 -0.23 -4.60 6.99
CA TYR A 29 -0.06 -3.50 7.94
C TYR A 29 -1.37 -2.75 8.22
N PHE A 30 -2.17 -2.50 7.19
CA PHE A 30 -3.43 -1.77 7.33
C PHE A 30 -4.65 -2.68 7.55
N GLU A 31 -4.44 -4.00 7.60
CA GLU A 31 -5.49 -5.00 7.72
C GLU A 31 -6.62 -4.76 6.71
N CYS A 32 -6.26 -4.76 5.43
CA CYS A 32 -7.12 -4.43 4.30
C CYS A 32 -6.81 -5.36 3.12
N CYS A 33 -7.64 -5.34 2.07
CA CYS A 33 -7.49 -6.20 0.91
C CYS A 33 -7.84 -5.47 -0.39
N GLY A 34 -6.90 -5.44 -1.33
CA GLY A 34 -7.05 -4.71 -2.59
C GLY A 34 -7.08 -3.19 -2.40
N VAL A 35 -7.39 -2.47 -3.48
CA VAL A 35 -7.54 -1.00 -3.42
C VAL A 35 -8.84 -0.66 -2.71
N ASN A 36 -9.95 -1.19 -3.21
CA ASN A 36 -11.32 -1.04 -2.75
C ASN A 36 -11.85 -2.32 -2.11
N SER A 37 -11.49 -3.49 -2.65
CA SER A 37 -11.82 -4.80 -2.07
C SER A 37 -11.03 -5.93 -2.73
N TYR A 38 -11.19 -7.16 -2.23
CA TYR A 38 -10.67 -8.37 -2.87
C TYR A 38 -11.13 -8.56 -4.33
N LYS A 39 -12.23 -7.92 -4.75
CA LYS A 39 -12.73 -8.02 -6.12
C LYS A 39 -11.78 -7.37 -7.13
N ASP A 40 -10.91 -6.46 -6.70
CA ASP A 40 -9.93 -5.79 -7.56
C ASP A 40 -8.89 -6.76 -8.11
N PHE A 41 -8.78 -7.96 -7.53
CA PHE A 41 -7.92 -9.02 -8.03
C PHE A 41 -8.58 -9.86 -9.15
N ARG A 42 -9.88 -9.65 -9.45
CA ARG A 42 -10.56 -10.38 -10.51
C ARG A 42 -10.13 -9.86 -11.88
N GLY A 43 -9.70 -10.76 -12.75
CA GLY A 43 -9.31 -10.41 -14.12
C GLY A 43 -7.89 -9.85 -14.24
N LEU A 44 -7.08 -9.90 -13.18
CA LEU A 44 -5.66 -9.58 -13.28
C LEU A 44 -4.93 -10.67 -14.08
N GLU A 45 -4.02 -10.26 -14.96
CA GLU A 45 -3.27 -11.17 -15.85
C GLU A 45 -2.48 -12.23 -15.07
N TYR A 46 -1.94 -11.85 -13.90
CA TYR A 46 -1.03 -12.66 -13.11
C TYR A 46 -1.63 -13.23 -11.82
N TRP A 47 -2.94 -13.06 -11.60
CA TRP A 47 -3.64 -13.56 -10.41
C TRP A 47 -5.00 -14.18 -10.77
N PRO A 48 -5.39 -15.31 -10.15
CA PRO A 48 -4.71 -16.04 -9.08
C PRO A 48 -3.59 -16.98 -9.57
N PRO A 49 -2.57 -17.24 -8.72
CA PRO A 49 -1.55 -18.24 -9.04
C PRO A 49 -2.19 -19.62 -9.13
N THR A 50 -1.82 -20.38 -10.15
CA THR A 50 -2.32 -21.74 -10.36
C THR A 50 -1.70 -22.73 -9.39
N LYS A 51 -0.48 -22.47 -8.90
CA LYS A 51 0.24 -23.33 -7.95
C LYS A 51 0.83 -22.52 -6.81
N ILE A 52 0.69 -23.02 -5.58
CA ILE A 52 1.41 -22.53 -4.41
C ILE A 52 2.05 -23.74 -3.73
N ARG A 53 3.38 -23.69 -3.52
CA ARG A 53 4.15 -24.80 -2.91
C ARG A 53 3.90 -26.15 -3.61
N GLY A 54 3.79 -26.13 -4.94
CA GLY A 54 3.55 -27.33 -5.75
C GLY A 54 2.11 -27.88 -5.74
N ARG A 55 1.20 -27.28 -4.95
CA ARG A 55 -0.23 -27.66 -4.95
C ARG A 55 -1.03 -26.73 -5.84
N THR A 56 -1.91 -27.31 -6.67
CA THR A 56 -2.91 -26.54 -7.41
C THR A 56 -3.89 -25.92 -6.42
N VAL A 57 -4.05 -24.60 -6.49
CA VAL A 57 -4.93 -23.86 -5.56
C VAL A 57 -5.84 -22.94 -6.36
N ILE A 58 -7.07 -22.78 -5.88
CA ILE A 58 -8.01 -21.80 -6.40
C ILE A 58 -8.22 -20.79 -5.27
N LEU A 59 -7.61 -19.61 -5.42
CA LEU A 59 -7.72 -18.54 -4.44
C LEU A 59 -8.71 -17.48 -4.93
N GLN A 60 -9.64 -17.11 -4.04
CA GLN A 60 -10.54 -15.97 -4.26
C GLN A 60 -9.91 -14.65 -3.83
N THR A 61 -8.99 -14.69 -2.87
CA THR A 61 -8.31 -13.52 -2.31
C THR A 61 -6.86 -13.85 -1.99
N PRO A 62 -5.96 -12.86 -1.93
CA PRO A 62 -4.62 -13.05 -1.38
C PRO A 62 -4.64 -13.59 0.05
N ILE A 63 -3.69 -14.48 0.35
CA ILE A 63 -3.55 -15.10 1.68
C ILE A 63 -3.27 -14.02 2.75
N VAL A 64 -2.56 -12.96 2.39
CA VAL A 64 -2.26 -11.82 3.27
C VAL A 64 -3.51 -11.05 3.72
N CYS A 65 -4.64 -11.19 3.01
CA CYS A 65 -5.91 -10.60 3.44
C CYS A 65 -6.60 -11.41 4.56
N CYS A 66 -6.13 -12.62 4.85
CA CYS A 66 -6.64 -13.48 5.91
C CYS A 66 -5.97 -13.15 7.25
N LYS A 67 -6.75 -13.25 8.35
CA LYS A 67 -6.25 -13.05 9.72
C LYS A 67 -5.70 -14.34 10.35
N GLY A 68 -5.99 -15.49 9.73
CA GLY A 68 -5.54 -16.81 10.17
C GLY A 68 -4.10 -17.13 9.79
N PRO A 69 -3.60 -18.31 10.21
CA PRO A 69 -2.25 -18.76 9.90
C PRO A 69 -2.04 -18.89 8.38
N VAL A 70 -0.89 -18.44 7.88
CA VAL A 70 -0.54 -18.43 6.45
C VAL A 70 -0.56 -19.82 5.81
N ASN A 71 -0.42 -20.88 6.61
CA ASN A 71 -0.48 -22.26 6.15
C ASN A 71 -1.92 -22.73 5.87
N ASP A 72 -2.93 -22.01 6.35
CA ASP A 72 -4.34 -22.32 6.11
C ASP A 72 -4.88 -21.52 4.93
N LEU A 73 -4.93 -22.18 3.77
CA LEU A 73 -5.46 -21.62 2.53
C LEU A 73 -6.98 -21.62 2.47
N THR A 74 -7.69 -22.18 3.47
CA THR A 74 -9.17 -22.27 3.43
C THR A 74 -9.80 -20.89 3.44
N CYS A 75 -9.24 -19.94 4.20
CA CYS A 75 -9.68 -18.55 4.20
C CYS A 75 -9.52 -17.89 2.82
N ALA A 76 -8.41 -18.13 2.14
CA ALA A 76 -8.11 -17.50 0.85
C ALA A 76 -8.88 -18.15 -0.32
N SER A 77 -9.21 -19.45 -0.21
CA SER A 77 -9.88 -20.23 -1.26
C SER A 77 -11.41 -20.29 -1.13
N LYS A 78 -11.92 -20.47 0.09
CA LYS A 78 -13.35 -20.67 0.39
C LYS A 78 -13.88 -19.72 1.46
N GLY A 79 -13.03 -18.87 2.02
CA GLY A 79 -13.42 -17.94 3.06
C GLY A 79 -14.47 -16.94 2.56
N ARG A 80 -15.47 -16.69 3.39
CA ARG A 80 -16.43 -15.60 3.19
C ARG A 80 -15.91 -14.34 3.86
N ALA A 81 -16.32 -13.18 3.34
CA ALA A 81 -16.04 -11.90 3.96
C ALA A 81 -16.60 -11.88 5.39
N HIS A 82 -15.72 -11.93 6.40
CA HIS A 82 -16.12 -11.85 7.79
C HIS A 82 -15.01 -11.18 8.61
N PRO A 83 -15.32 -10.12 9.38
CA PRO A 83 -14.33 -9.37 10.16
C PRO A 83 -13.41 -10.17 11.09
N ARG A 84 -13.83 -11.38 11.52
CA ARG A 84 -13.05 -12.27 12.37
C ARG A 84 -12.07 -13.16 11.60
N ASN A 85 -12.33 -13.40 10.31
CA ASN A 85 -11.57 -14.34 9.50
C ASN A 85 -10.65 -13.64 8.49
N ASN A 86 -11.12 -12.55 7.88
CA ASN A 86 -10.38 -11.84 6.83
C ASN A 86 -10.82 -10.39 6.67
N ASN A 87 -10.01 -9.64 5.92
CA ASN A 87 -10.24 -8.25 5.56
C ASN A 87 -10.65 -8.08 4.09
N MET A 88 -11.25 -9.12 3.48
CA MET A 88 -11.52 -9.17 2.03
C MET A 88 -12.35 -7.98 1.50
N ILE A 89 -13.33 -7.51 2.28
CA ILE A 89 -14.22 -6.41 1.88
C ILE A 89 -13.67 -5.02 2.21
N LYS A 90 -12.57 -4.94 2.97
CA LYS A 90 -12.04 -3.68 3.49
C LYS A 90 -10.92 -3.20 2.57
N GLY A 91 -11.22 -2.27 1.67
CA GLY A 91 -10.23 -1.70 0.75
C GLY A 91 -9.14 -0.89 1.43
N CYS A 92 -7.90 -1.03 0.98
CA CYS A 92 -6.76 -0.31 1.55
C CYS A 92 -6.81 1.20 1.30
N TYR A 93 -7.40 1.65 0.19
CA TYR A 93 -7.51 3.08 -0.13
C TYR A 93 -8.23 3.84 0.98
N ASN A 94 -9.43 3.37 1.37
CA ASN A 94 -10.22 4.03 2.41
C ASN A 94 -9.52 3.98 3.78
N VAL A 95 -8.83 2.89 4.12
CA VAL A 95 -8.14 2.76 5.41
C VAL A 95 -6.94 3.70 5.49
N ILE A 96 -6.13 3.73 4.44
CA ILE A 96 -4.97 4.63 4.32
C ILE A 96 -5.48 6.07 4.33
N PHE A 97 -6.45 6.39 3.48
CA PHE A 97 -7.00 7.74 3.38
C PHE A 97 -7.57 8.20 4.72
N ASN A 98 -8.36 7.36 5.39
CA ASN A 98 -8.88 7.69 6.71
C ASN A 98 -7.73 7.86 7.72
N LYS A 99 -6.74 6.96 7.76
CA LYS A 99 -5.64 7.07 8.74
C LYS A 99 -4.75 8.30 8.53
N PHE A 100 -4.55 8.72 7.28
CA PHE A 100 -3.75 9.91 6.94
C PHE A 100 -4.54 11.22 7.01
N PHE A 101 -5.74 11.28 6.45
CA PHE A 101 -6.52 12.51 6.31
C PHE A 101 -7.51 12.77 7.44
N TYR A 102 -7.97 11.74 8.15
CA TYR A 102 -8.85 11.93 9.31
C TYR A 102 -8.11 12.55 10.49
N ASN A 103 -6.81 12.26 10.64
CA ASN A 103 -6.01 12.91 11.65
C ASN A 103 -5.62 14.33 11.18
N ARG A 104 -6.60 15.25 11.25
CA ARG A 104 -6.44 16.66 10.88
C ARG A 104 -5.18 17.29 11.52
N MET A 105 -4.80 16.83 12.71
CA MET A 105 -3.55 17.26 13.37
C MET A 105 -2.29 16.81 12.63
N THR A 106 -2.21 15.56 12.15
CA THR A 106 -1.04 15.07 11.40
C THR A 106 -0.89 15.80 10.07
N VAL A 107 -1.99 15.99 9.34
CA VAL A 107 -1.94 16.76 8.08
C VAL A 107 -1.50 18.20 8.35
N GLY A 108 -2.04 18.83 9.40
CA GLY A 108 -1.63 20.18 9.82
C GLY A 108 -0.14 20.28 10.13
N LEU A 109 0.41 19.31 10.88
CA LEU A 109 1.85 19.27 11.19
C LEU A 109 2.73 19.13 9.94
N ILE A 110 2.35 18.24 9.01
CA ILE A 110 3.11 18.05 7.76
C ILE A 110 3.10 19.33 6.93
N VAL A 111 1.94 19.97 6.77
CA VAL A 111 1.82 21.23 6.01
C VAL A 111 2.62 22.34 6.66
N LEU A 112 2.60 22.45 8.00
CA LEU A 112 3.38 23.42 8.74
C LEU A 112 4.89 23.24 8.54
N LEU A 113 5.37 21.99 8.60
CA LEU A 113 6.79 21.68 8.36
C LEU A 113 7.21 22.03 6.94
N ILE A 114 6.38 21.72 5.93
CA ILE A 114 6.67 22.08 4.53
C ILE A 114 6.71 23.60 4.35
N MET A 115 5.74 24.32 4.93
CA MET A 115 5.73 25.78 4.90
C MET A 115 6.97 26.37 5.57
N PHE A 116 7.34 25.88 6.74
CA PHE A 116 8.54 26.31 7.44
C PHE A 116 9.81 26.06 6.61
N GLN A 117 9.95 24.86 6.04
CA GLN A 117 11.07 24.51 5.16
C GLN A 117 11.16 25.46 3.95
N SER A 118 10.01 25.80 3.34
CA SER A 118 9.95 26.71 2.18
C SER A 118 10.43 28.13 2.53
N VAL A 119 10.08 28.64 3.71
CA VAL A 119 10.50 29.96 4.19
C VAL A 119 12.02 29.98 4.44
N VAL A 120 12.56 28.94 5.08
CA VAL A 120 14.00 28.82 5.33
C VAL A 120 14.77 28.82 4.01
N LEU A 121 14.35 28.03 3.01
CA LEU A 121 14.98 27.98 1.70
C LEU A 121 14.94 29.33 0.99
N PHE A 122 13.81 30.03 1.06
CA PHE A 122 13.66 31.37 0.50
C PHE A 122 14.63 32.37 1.17
N CYS A 123 14.68 32.40 2.50
CA CYS A 123 15.61 33.26 3.25
C CYS A 123 17.08 32.93 2.94
N CYS A 124 17.45 31.65 2.88
CA CYS A 124 18.80 31.23 2.51
C CYS A 124 19.17 31.71 1.10
N SER A 125 18.27 31.56 0.13
CA SER A 125 18.50 32.04 -1.24
C SER A 125 18.70 33.56 -1.29
N TRP A 126 17.90 34.31 -0.53
CA TRP A 126 18.00 35.77 -0.44
C TRP A 126 19.34 36.22 0.15
N ILE A 127 19.77 35.60 1.26
CA ILE A 127 21.04 35.92 1.92
C ILE A 127 22.23 35.58 1.01
N LEU A 128 22.21 34.43 0.34
CA LEU A 128 23.25 34.04 -0.60
C LEU A 128 23.35 35.03 -1.78
N CYS A 129 22.22 35.46 -2.35
CA CYS A 129 22.19 36.47 -3.40
C CYS A 129 22.75 37.82 -2.91
N TYR A 130 22.43 38.24 -1.68
CA TYR A 130 22.95 39.47 -1.10
C TYR A 130 24.48 39.41 -0.91
N MET A 131 25.00 38.32 -0.34
CA MET A 131 26.44 38.16 -0.13
C MET A 131 27.21 38.07 -1.45
N SER A 132 26.68 37.33 -2.44
CA SER A 132 27.30 37.25 -3.77
C SER A 132 27.38 38.62 -4.44
N ARG A 133 26.33 39.45 -4.33
CA ARG A 133 26.33 40.81 -4.88
C ARG A 133 27.32 41.73 -4.17
N ARG A 134 27.51 41.56 -2.85
CA ARG A 134 28.48 42.34 -2.07
C ARG A 134 29.92 41.97 -2.40
N ASN A 135 30.21 40.71 -2.69
CA ASN A 135 31.57 40.22 -2.95
C ASN A 135 32.07 40.49 -4.40
N SER A 136 31.20 41.03 -5.27
CA SER A 136 31.54 41.43 -6.65
C SER A 136 31.80 42.94 -6.82
N TYR A 137 31.77 43.72 -5.74
CA TYR A 137 32.25 45.09 -5.65
C TYR A 137 33.50 45.15 -4.79
#